data_AF-A0A163X478-F1
#
_entry.id   AF-A0A163X478-F1
#
_cell.length_a   1.000
_cell.length_b   1.000
_cell.length_c   1.000
_cell.angle_alpha   90.00
_cell.angle_beta   90.00
_cell.angle_gamma   90.00
#
_symmetry.space_group_name_H-M   'P 1'
#
loop_
_entity.id
_entity.type
_entity.pdbx_description
1 polymer ?
#
loop_
_entity_poly.entity_id
_entity_poly.type
_entity_poly.pdbx_seq_one_letter_code
_entity_poly.pdbx_strand_id
1 'polypeptide(L)'
;MNTDNGADEHVIYQTRFQGRVLDFRGRPVFLRYDCCEFVKCQILLDEGTTSVAFTYCTFEDCNIDAIQADEHRGVVARDNIFKPPIENRRLNLERRLALALAARDVSRGRRFP
;
A
#
# COMPACT_ATOMS: atom_id res chain seq x y z
N MET A 1 -4.80 -42.11 15.13
CA MET A 1 -5.41 -41.19 14.16
C MET A 1 -5.38 -39.81 14.78
N ASN A 2 -4.36 -39.00 14.46
CA ASN A 2 -4.33 -37.60 14.84
C ASN A 2 -4.98 -36.82 13.70
N THR A 3 -6.12 -36.20 13.97
CA THR A 3 -6.73 -35.21 13.10
C THR A 3 -5.93 -33.93 13.22
N ASP A 4 -4.84 -33.87 12.46
CA ASP A 4 -4.22 -32.62 12.07
C ASP A 4 -5.18 -31.93 11.12
N ASN A 5 -5.86 -30.91 11.61
CA ASN A 5 -6.64 -29.99 10.81
C ASN A 5 -6.24 -28.57 11.22
N GLY A 6 -4.93 -28.33 11.37
CA GLY A 6 -4.38 -26.99 11.46
C GLY A 6 -4.62 -26.30 10.12
N ALA A 7 -5.41 -25.22 10.13
CA ALA A 7 -5.52 -24.37 8.95
C ALA A 7 -4.12 -23.80 8.67
N ASP A 8 -3.43 -24.33 7.66
CA ASP A 8 -2.10 -23.88 7.26
C ASP A 8 -2.18 -22.39 6.89
N GLU A 9 -1.57 -21.54 7.71
CA GLU A 9 -1.36 -20.13 7.37
C GLU A 9 -0.40 -20.06 6.17
N HIS A 10 -0.87 -19.59 5.02
CA HIS A 10 0.04 -19.40 3.89
C HIS A 10 0.72 -18.03 3.97
N VAL A 11 2.03 -18.05 4.16
CA VAL A 11 2.87 -16.86 4.20
C VAL A 11 3.44 -16.59 2.81
N ILE A 12 3.19 -15.40 2.30
CA ILE A 12 3.75 -14.86 1.08
C ILE A 12 4.79 -13.81 1.49
N TYR A 13 6.05 -14.04 1.10
CA TYR A 13 7.18 -13.24 1.53
C TYR A 13 7.88 -12.57 0.35
N GLN A 14 8.29 -11.31 0.52
CA GLN A 14 9.12 -10.54 -0.43
C GLN A 14 8.67 -10.63 -1.90
N THR A 15 7.36 -10.69 -2.11
CA THR A 15 6.78 -10.88 -3.43
C THR A 15 6.23 -9.55 -3.96
N ARG A 16 6.45 -9.30 -5.25
CA ARG A 16 5.91 -8.13 -5.94
C ARG A 16 4.67 -8.49 -6.75
N PHE A 17 3.57 -7.80 -6.49
CA PHE A 17 2.30 -7.88 -7.20
C PHE A 17 2.09 -6.61 -8.01
N GLN A 18 1.93 -6.75 -9.33
CA GLN A 18 1.76 -5.60 -10.22
C GLN A 18 0.49 -5.75 -11.07
N GLY A 19 -0.39 -4.73 -11.07
CA GLY A 19 -1.59 -4.73 -11.91
C GLY A 19 -2.64 -5.76 -11.49
N ARG A 20 -2.64 -6.18 -10.21
CA ARG A 20 -3.49 -7.28 -9.71
C ARG A 20 -4.70 -6.76 -8.94
N VAL A 21 -5.81 -7.48 -9.08
CA VAL A 21 -6.96 -7.40 -8.18
C VAL A 21 -6.82 -8.52 -7.16
N LEU A 22 -6.77 -8.16 -5.88
CA LEU A 22 -6.78 -9.08 -4.76
C LEU A 22 -8.13 -8.94 -4.05
N ASP A 23 -8.96 -9.97 -4.15
CA ASP A 23 -10.30 -9.99 -3.60
C ASP A 23 -10.36 -10.93 -2.38
N PHE A 24 -10.56 -10.34 -1.21
CA PHE A 24 -10.64 -11.03 0.08
C PHE A 24 -12.04 -10.97 0.69
N ARG A 25 -13.03 -10.50 -0.06
CA ARG A 25 -14.39 -10.30 0.43
C ARG A 25 -15.08 -11.63 0.77
N GLY A 26 -15.80 -11.65 1.89
CA GLY A 26 -16.67 -12.76 2.28
C GLY A 26 -16.02 -14.14 2.42
N ARG A 27 -14.69 -14.22 2.62
CA ARG A 27 -13.96 -15.48 2.74
C ARG A 27 -12.96 -15.42 3.90
N PRO A 28 -12.79 -16.51 4.67
CA PRO A 28 -11.61 -16.69 5.51
C PRO A 28 -10.42 -17.00 4.61
N VAL A 29 -9.36 -16.20 4.73
CA VAL A 29 -8.28 -16.22 3.76
C VAL A 29 -7.03 -16.94 4.30
N PHE A 30 -6.82 -17.01 5.63
CA PHE A 30 -5.63 -17.58 6.28
C PHE A 30 -4.32 -17.25 5.53
N LEU A 31 -4.19 -15.99 5.08
CA LEU A 31 -3.03 -15.51 4.31
C LEU A 31 -2.29 -14.42 5.07
N ARG A 32 -0.97 -14.50 5.05
CA ARG A 32 -0.09 -13.43 5.53
C ARG A 32 0.84 -12.97 4.43
N TYR A 33 0.94 -11.67 4.25
CA TYR A 33 1.88 -11.02 3.34
C TYR A 33 2.92 -10.27 4.16
N ASP A 34 4.18 -10.66 4.02
CA ASP A 34 5.30 -10.07 4.73
C ASP A 34 6.31 -9.47 3.74
N CYS A 35 6.69 -8.21 3.95
CA CYS A 35 7.66 -7.49 3.13
C CYS A 35 7.31 -7.46 1.62
N CYS A 36 6.03 -7.52 1.26
CA CYS A 36 5.58 -7.57 -0.12
C CYS A 36 5.41 -6.17 -0.73
N GLU A 37 5.42 -6.10 -2.06
CA GLU A 37 5.19 -4.87 -2.82
C GLU A 37 3.94 -5.00 -3.69
N PHE A 38 2.98 -4.12 -3.52
CA PHE A 38 1.76 -4.05 -4.32
C PHE A 38 1.78 -2.77 -5.15
N VAL A 39 1.71 -2.90 -6.47
CA VAL A 39 1.86 -1.79 -7.41
C VAL A 39 0.69 -1.79 -8.40
N LYS A 40 0.02 -0.65 -8.58
CA LYS A 40 -1.14 -0.54 -9.49
C LYS A 40 -2.20 -1.59 -9.19
N CYS A 41 -2.61 -1.68 -7.93
CA CYS A 41 -3.42 -2.80 -7.45
C CYS A 41 -4.82 -2.39 -7.02
N GLN A 42 -5.74 -3.36 -6.97
CA GLN A 42 -7.02 -3.20 -6.30
C GLN A 42 -7.12 -4.23 -5.19
N ILE A 43 -7.27 -3.77 -3.96
CA ILE A 43 -7.47 -4.58 -2.77
C ILE A 43 -8.92 -4.39 -2.34
N LEU A 44 -9.66 -5.50 -2.32
CA LEU A 44 -11.07 -5.53 -1.95
C LEU A 44 -11.21 -6.24 -0.61
N LEU A 45 -11.56 -5.47 0.41
CA LEU A 45 -11.84 -5.91 1.77
C LEU A 45 -13.28 -5.51 2.11
N ASP A 46 -14.01 -6.37 2.81
CA ASP A 46 -15.34 -6.07 3.35
C ASP A 46 -15.45 -6.49 4.82
N GLU A 47 -16.64 -6.34 5.41
CA GLU A 47 -16.92 -6.77 6.78
C GLU A 47 -16.73 -8.29 6.97
N GLY A 48 -16.91 -9.09 5.91
CA GLY A 48 -16.75 -10.54 5.92
C GLY A 48 -15.31 -11.02 5.70
N THR A 49 -14.37 -10.14 5.36
CA THR A 49 -12.95 -10.49 5.25
C THR A 49 -12.40 -10.89 6.62
N THR A 50 -11.83 -12.09 6.70
CA THR A 50 -11.24 -12.60 7.95
C THR A 50 -9.91 -13.31 7.71
N SER A 51 -9.06 -13.32 8.74
CA SER A 51 -7.77 -14.02 8.77
C SER A 51 -6.82 -13.62 7.64
N VAL A 52 -6.53 -12.32 7.51
CA VAL A 52 -5.55 -11.80 6.55
C VAL A 52 -4.60 -10.82 7.23
N ALA A 53 -3.30 -10.97 6.98
CA ALA A 53 -2.28 -10.14 7.59
C ALA A 53 -1.37 -9.49 6.53
N PHE A 54 -1.04 -8.22 6.73
CA PHE A 54 -0.07 -7.46 5.93
C PHE A 54 0.94 -6.81 6.86
N THR A 55 2.21 -7.22 6.77
CA THR A 55 3.31 -6.72 7.60
C THR A 55 4.43 -6.19 6.72
N TYR A 56 4.96 -5.00 7.00
CA TYR A 56 6.08 -4.38 6.26
C TYR A 56 5.86 -4.30 4.73
N CYS A 57 4.61 -4.29 4.29
CA CYS A 57 4.28 -4.25 2.88
C CYS A 57 4.26 -2.80 2.36
N THR A 58 4.57 -2.63 1.08
CA THR A 58 4.45 -1.35 0.39
C THR A 58 3.30 -1.41 -0.61
N PHE A 59 2.37 -0.46 -0.51
CA PHE A 59 1.26 -0.28 -1.44
C PHE A 59 1.49 0.98 -2.25
N GLU A 60 1.48 0.86 -3.57
CA GLU A 60 1.81 1.94 -4.50
C GLU A 60 0.78 1.99 -5.61
N ASP A 61 0.09 3.14 -5.73
CA ASP A 61 -0.93 3.34 -6.76
C ASP A 61 -2.07 2.30 -6.66
N CYS A 62 -2.45 1.96 -5.43
CA CYS A 62 -3.57 1.08 -5.15
C CYS A 62 -4.83 1.88 -4.80
N ASN A 63 -6.00 1.22 -4.83
CA ASN A 63 -7.29 1.83 -4.49
C ASN A 63 -7.48 2.16 -3.00
N ILE A 64 -6.56 1.73 -2.14
CA ILE A 64 -6.58 1.95 -0.69
C ILE A 64 -5.39 2.79 -0.25
N ASP A 65 -5.60 3.60 0.77
CA ASP A 65 -4.61 4.44 1.44
C ASP A 65 -4.28 3.96 2.86
N ALA A 66 -5.11 3.09 3.44
CA ALA A 66 -4.86 2.37 4.68
C ALA A 66 -5.63 1.04 4.70
N ILE A 67 -5.21 0.13 5.59
CA ILE A 67 -5.96 -1.08 5.95
C ILE A 67 -6.35 -0.94 7.42
N GLN A 68 -7.65 -1.01 7.72
CA GLN A 68 -8.13 -0.99 9.09
C GLN A 68 -7.91 -2.36 9.72
N ALA A 69 -7.00 -2.42 10.70
CA ALA A 69 -6.79 -3.62 11.49
C ALA A 69 -8.03 -3.94 12.34
N ASP A 70 -8.34 -5.22 12.47
CA ASP A 70 -9.47 -5.73 13.22
C ASP A 70 -9.11 -7.08 13.83
N GLU A 71 -8.84 -7.08 15.13
CA GLU A 71 -8.42 -8.28 15.86
C GLU A 71 -9.54 -9.33 15.92
N HIS A 72 -10.81 -8.93 15.98
CA HIS A 72 -11.94 -9.87 16.02
C HIS A 72 -12.07 -10.64 14.71
N ARG A 73 -11.72 -10.02 13.59
CA ARG A 73 -11.72 -10.64 12.27
C ARG A 73 -10.38 -11.27 11.89
N GLY A 74 -9.34 -11.10 12.71
CA GLY A 74 -7.98 -11.53 12.35
C GLY A 74 -7.42 -10.78 11.15
N VAL A 75 -7.82 -9.51 10.96
CA VAL A 75 -7.25 -8.61 9.94
C VAL A 75 -6.13 -7.82 10.59
N VAL A 76 -4.89 -8.09 10.17
CA VAL A 76 -3.70 -7.44 10.73
C VAL A 76 -3.06 -6.54 9.69
N ALA A 77 -2.79 -5.29 10.06
CA ALA A 77 -2.04 -4.35 9.23
C ALA A 77 -0.98 -3.66 10.09
N ARG A 78 0.30 -3.93 9.83
CA ARG A 78 1.40 -3.44 10.66
C ARG A 78 2.58 -2.96 9.82
N ASP A 79 3.12 -1.80 10.19
CA ASP A 79 4.34 -1.23 9.60
C ASP A 79 4.32 -1.14 8.06
N ASN A 80 3.12 -0.98 7.48
CA ASN A 80 2.91 -0.89 6.04
C ASN A 80 3.10 0.55 5.52
N ILE A 81 3.57 0.68 4.28
CA ILE A 81 3.80 1.95 3.62
C ILE A 81 2.80 2.14 2.48
N PHE A 82 1.99 3.20 2.53
CA PHE A 82 1.05 3.55 1.46
C PHE A 82 1.58 4.76 0.69
N LYS A 83 2.00 4.54 -0.55
CA LYS A 83 2.45 5.62 -1.43
C LYS A 83 1.26 6.19 -2.19
N PRO A 84 1.14 7.52 -2.25
CA PRO A 84 0.10 8.17 -3.03
C PRO A 84 0.20 7.80 -4.52
N PRO A 85 -0.89 7.95 -5.29
CA PRO A 85 -0.88 7.69 -6.74
C PRO A 85 0.27 8.40 -7.46
N ILE A 86 0.75 7.80 -8.55
CA ILE A 86 1.87 8.36 -9.34
C ILE A 86 1.54 9.77 -9.83
N GLU A 87 0.29 10.01 -10.21
CA GLU A 87 -0.17 11.32 -10.68
C GLU A 87 -0.04 12.40 -9.59
N ASN A 88 -0.43 12.09 -8.36
CA ASN A 88 -0.28 13.01 -7.22
C ASN A 88 1.19 13.30 -6.92
N ARG A 89 2.07 12.29 -7.06
CA ARG A 89 3.52 12.48 -6.91
C ARG A 89 4.09 13.36 -8.03
N ARG A 90 3.64 13.16 -9.28
CA ARG A 90 4.03 13.97 -10.43
C ARG A 90 3.64 15.44 -10.25
N LEU A 91 2.38 15.72 -9.91
CA LEU A 91 1.90 17.08 -9.67
C LEU A 91 2.66 17.77 -8.52
N ASN A 92 3.00 17.03 -7.46
CA ASN A 92 3.79 17.57 -6.37
C ASN A 92 5.21 17.95 -6.83
N LEU A 93 5.85 17.09 -7.63
CA LEU A 93 7.15 17.38 -8.25
C LEU A 93 7.11 18.61 -9.16
N GLU A 94 6.12 18.69 -10.05
CA GLU A 94 5.94 19.84 -10.94
C GLU A 94 5.72 21.14 -10.17
N ARG A 95 4.90 21.10 -9.11
CA ARG A 95 4.69 22.26 -8.23
C ARG A 95 5.99 22.71 -7.57
N ARG A 96 6.77 21.78 -7.03
CA ARG A 96 8.07 22.09 -6.41
C ARG A 96 9.07 22.64 -7.41
N LEU A 97 9.08 22.11 -8.64
CA LEU A 97 9.91 22.61 -9.73
C LEU A 97 9.53 24.05 -10.09
N ALA A 98 8.24 24.35 -10.25
CA ALA A 98 7.74 25.69 -10.54
C ALA A 98 8.15 26.70 -9.46
N LEU A 99 8.02 26.32 -8.17
CA LEU A 99 8.46 27.15 -7.05
C LEU A 99 9.97 27.42 -7.08
N ALA A 100 10.78 26.40 -7.37
CA ALA A 100 12.24 26.54 -7.44
C ALA A 100 12.67 27.46 -8.60
N LEU A 101 12.01 27.35 -9.76
CA LEU A 101 12.25 28.22 -10.91
C LEU A 101 11.88 29.68 -10.58
N ALA A 102 10.70 29.91 -9.99
CA ALA A 102 10.28 31.25 -9.59
C ALA A 102 11.24 31.89 -8.56
N ALA A 103 11.71 31.11 -7.57
CA ALA A 103 12.70 31.58 -6.61
C ALA A 103 14.04 31.94 -7.27
N ARG A 104 14.47 31.17 -8.28
CA ARG A 104 15.67 31.46 -9.05
C ARG A 104 15.54 32.74 -9.86
N ASP A 105 14.40 32.98 -10.50
CA ASP A 105 14.18 34.19 -11.30
C ASP A 105 14.15 35.45 -10.42
N VAL A 106 13.57 35.38 -9.22
CA VAL A 106 13.65 36.43 -8.21
C VAL A 106 15.10 36.72 -7.78
N SER A 107 15.92 35.67 -7.63
CA SER A 107 17.35 35.84 -7.28
C SER A 107 18.21 36.42 -8.42
N ARG A 108 17.79 36.21 -9.68
CA ARG A 108 18.43 36.82 -10.86
C ARG A 108 18.03 38.28 -11.04
N GLY A 109 16.75 38.60 -10.83
CA GLY A 109 16.25 39.98 -10.90
C GLY A 109 16.83 40.91 -9.84
N ARG A 110 17.18 40.38 -8.66
CA ARG A 110 17.86 41.16 -7.59
C ARG A 110 19.37 41.39 -7.81
N ARG A 111 19.96 40.85 -8.88
CA ARG A 111 21.41 40.91 -9.11
C ARG A 111 21.84 42.07 -10.04
N PHE A 112 20.91 42.91 -10.47
CA PHE A 112 21.17 44.13 -11.20
C PHE A 112 20.50 45.32 -10.50
N PRO A 113 21.26 46.15 -9.74
CA PRO A 113 20.86 47.52 -9.42
C PRO A 113 20.97 48.43 -10.66
#